data_AF-A0A8J4DMW8-F1
#
_entry.id   AF-A0A8J4DMW8-F1
#
_cell.length_a   1.000
_cell.length_b   1.000
_cell.length_c   1.000
_cell.angle_alpha   90.00
_cell.angle_beta   90.00
_cell.angle_gamma   90.00
#
_symmetry.space_group_name_H-M   'P 1'
#
loop_
_entity.id
_entity.type
_entity.pdbx_description
1 polymer ?
#
loop_
_entity_poly.entity_id
_entity_poly.type
_entity_poly.pdbx_seq_one_letter_code
_entity_poly.pdbx_strand_id
1 'polypeptide(L)'
;MSGDEPLYLRDPEAYRAYLAEGNRTQARKRVSADVLFRDETGRILLVDPRYKPDWDLPGGMAEANESPLDAARREVREELAVDWPGGPLLTVDWVAPHGPWDDGLVFLFDGGVLPGTAAPGHLRPGVERGSGVPP
;
A
#
# COMPACT_ATOMS: atom_id res chain seq x y z
N MET A 1 43.39 -4.88 26.54
CA MET A 1 42.50 -5.43 25.50
C MET A 1 41.72 -4.27 24.93
N SER A 2 41.90 -3.99 23.63
CA SER A 2 41.66 -2.68 23.02
C SER A 2 40.17 -2.32 22.97
N GLY A 3 39.84 -1.10 23.40
CA GLY A 3 38.51 -0.51 23.21
C GLY A 3 38.20 -0.11 21.77
N ASP A 4 39.10 -0.37 20.81
CA ASP A 4 38.95 -0.07 19.38
C ASP A 4 38.10 -1.09 18.61
N GLU A 5 37.77 -2.25 19.19
CA GLU A 5 36.95 -3.24 18.49
C GLU A 5 35.47 -2.76 18.43
N PRO A 6 34.82 -2.80 17.24
CA PRO A 6 33.44 -2.39 17.11
C PRO A 6 32.48 -3.13 18.05
N LEU A 7 31.41 -2.43 18.49
CA LEU A 7 30.45 -2.97 19.47
C LEU A 7 29.88 -4.34 19.06
N TYR A 8 29.61 -4.54 17.77
CA TYR A 8 29.04 -5.79 17.25
C TYR A 8 29.99 -7.00 17.32
N LEU A 9 31.30 -6.79 17.50
CA LEU A 9 32.28 -7.87 17.70
C LEU A 9 32.61 -8.05 19.19
N ARG A 10 32.83 -6.96 19.93
CA ARG A 10 33.24 -7.02 21.35
C ARG A 10 32.12 -7.49 22.28
N ASP A 11 30.88 -7.12 21.98
CA ASP A 11 29.70 -7.41 22.81
C ASP A 11 28.43 -7.47 21.94
N PRO A 12 28.16 -8.63 21.31
CA PRO A 12 27.00 -8.82 20.45
C PRO A 12 25.66 -8.64 21.17
N GLU A 13 25.59 -8.86 22.48
CA GLU A 13 24.36 -8.71 23.26
C GLU A 13 24.03 -7.23 23.46
N ALA A 14 25.01 -6.43 23.91
CA ALA A 14 24.85 -4.99 24.01
C ALA A 14 24.55 -4.35 22.64
N TYR A 15 25.14 -4.86 21.57
CA TYR A 15 24.82 -4.42 20.20
C TYR A 15 23.34 -4.68 19.84
N ARG A 16 22.80 -5.86 20.14
CA ARG A 16 21.39 -6.18 19.89
C ARG A 16 20.44 -5.32 20.74
N ALA A 17 20.78 -5.06 21.99
CA ALA A 17 20.01 -4.17 22.85
C ALA A 17 19.96 -2.74 22.29
N TYR A 18 21.10 -2.24 21.79
CA TYR A 18 21.18 -0.95 21.11
C TYR A 18 20.29 -0.90 19.85
N LEU A 19 20.29 -1.93 19.01
CA LEU A 19 19.40 -1.99 17.84
C LEU A 19 17.91 -2.05 18.23
N ALA A 20 17.57 -2.79 19.29
CA ALA A 20 16.20 -2.90 19.79
C ALA A 20 15.68 -1.55 20.33
N GLU A 21 16.53 -0.80 21.03
CA GLU A 21 16.25 0.59 21.44
C GLU A 21 15.98 1.49 20.23
N GLY A 22 16.82 1.40 19.20
CA GLY A 22 16.62 2.13 17.95
C GLY A 22 15.29 1.80 17.29
N ASN A 23 14.97 0.52 17.12
CA ASN A 23 13.71 0.07 16.52
C ASN A 23 12.45 0.53 17.30
N ARG A 24 12.56 0.74 18.61
CA ARG A 24 11.45 1.23 19.43
C ARG A 24 11.21 2.73 19.28
N THR A 25 12.27 3.50 19.04
CA THR A 25 12.27 4.97 19.08
C THR A 25 12.25 5.62 17.70
N GLN A 26 12.65 4.89 16.65
CA GLN A 26 12.56 5.35 15.28
C GLN A 26 11.11 5.60 14.84
N ALA A 27 10.92 6.63 14.03
CA ALA A 27 9.60 6.99 13.51
C ALA A 27 9.03 5.86 12.65
N ARG A 28 7.80 5.45 12.95
CA ARG A 28 7.01 4.57 12.08
C ARG A 28 6.19 5.43 11.12
N LYS A 29 6.08 4.96 9.89
CA LYS A 29 5.18 5.53 8.88
C LYS A 29 4.00 4.59 8.72
N ARG A 30 2.81 5.14 8.47
CA ARG A 30 1.72 4.34 7.92
C ARG A 30 2.13 3.85 6.55
N VAL A 31 1.70 2.66 6.16
CA VAL A 31 2.05 2.08 4.87
C VAL A 31 0.77 1.55 4.24
N SER A 32 0.48 1.99 3.02
CA SER A 32 -0.54 1.37 2.17
C SER A 32 0.07 0.88 0.87
N ALA A 33 -0.63 -0.04 0.22
CA ALA A 33 -0.25 -0.56 -1.08
C ALA A 33 -1.47 -0.73 -1.97
N ASP A 34 -1.37 -0.17 -3.18
CA ASP A 34 -2.40 -0.16 -4.20
C ASP A 34 -1.89 -0.81 -5.48
N VAL A 35 -2.82 -1.26 -6.32
CA VAL A 35 -2.50 -1.97 -7.57
C VAL A 35 -3.20 -1.34 -8.76
N LEU A 36 -2.40 -0.95 -9.76
CA LEU A 36 -2.91 -0.42 -11.02
C LEU A 36 -3.15 -1.57 -11.99
N PHE A 37 -4.40 -1.99 -12.13
CA PHE A 37 -4.83 -2.89 -13.20
C PHE A 37 -5.35 -2.11 -14.39
N ARG A 38 -5.08 -2.65 -15.59
CA ARG A 38 -5.62 -2.15 -16.86
C ARG A 38 -6.49 -3.21 -17.52
N ASP A 39 -7.42 -2.80 -18.36
CA ASP A 39 -8.02 -3.70 -19.34
C ASP A 39 -7.21 -3.73 -20.65
N GLU A 40 -7.65 -4.54 -21.60
CA GLU A 40 -7.02 -4.72 -22.91
C GLU A 40 -7.01 -3.43 -23.76
N THR A 41 -7.83 -2.44 -23.38
CA THR A 41 -7.92 -1.13 -24.04
C THR A 41 -7.16 -0.02 -23.28
N GLY A 42 -6.51 -0.37 -22.16
CA GLY A 42 -5.72 0.54 -21.35
C GLY A 42 -6.50 1.35 -20.31
N ARG A 43 -7.79 1.04 -20.09
CA ARG A 43 -8.58 1.68 -19.01
C ARG A 43 -8.15 1.15 -17.65
N ILE A 44 -8.14 2.01 -16.64
CA ILE A 44 -7.74 1.65 -15.26
C ILE A 44 -8.94 1.14 -14.48
N LEU A 45 -8.75 0.07 -13.71
CA LEU A 45 -9.73 -0.40 -12.74
C LEU A 45 -9.75 0.52 -11.51
N LEU A 46 -10.93 1.03 -11.18
CA LEU A 46 -11.21 1.73 -9.94
C LEU A 46 -12.29 1.00 -9.15
N VAL A 47 -12.21 1.04 -7.83
CA VAL A 47 -13.22 0.54 -6.89
C VAL A 47 -14.01 1.70 -6.28
N ASP A 48 -15.26 1.44 -5.92
CA ASP A 48 -16.14 2.36 -5.19
C ASP A 48 -16.28 1.88 -3.73
N PRO A 49 -15.31 2.22 -2.86
CA PRO A 49 -15.29 1.74 -1.49
C PRO A 49 -16.47 2.28 -0.69
N ARG A 50 -17.16 1.42 0.05
CA ARG A 50 -18.32 1.82 0.88
C ARG A 50 -18.00 2.81 2.00
N TYR A 51 -16.72 2.97 2.35
CA TYR A 51 -16.27 3.74 3.50
C TYR A 51 -15.85 5.19 3.17
N LYS A 52 -15.78 5.56 1.88
CA LYS A 52 -15.49 6.94 1.45
C LYS A 52 -16.28 7.29 0.19
N PRO A 53 -16.55 8.58 -0.07
CA PRO A 53 -17.32 8.98 -1.23
C PRO A 53 -16.54 8.90 -2.55
N ASP A 54 -15.26 8.54 -2.50
CA ASP A 54 -14.34 8.62 -3.64
C ASP A 54 -13.94 7.28 -4.24
N TRP A 55 -13.79 7.28 -5.57
CA TRP A 55 -13.25 6.12 -6.29
C TRP A 55 -11.78 5.98 -5.93
N ASP A 56 -11.28 4.75 -5.89
CA ASP A 56 -9.89 4.47 -5.57
C ASP A 56 -9.30 3.34 -6.41
N LEU A 57 -7.99 3.19 -6.34
CA LEU A 57 -7.34 1.96 -6.77
C LEU A 57 -7.65 0.81 -5.79
N PRO A 58 -7.71 -0.45 -6.26
CA PRO A 58 -7.75 -1.60 -5.38
C PRO A 58 -6.49 -1.66 -4.50
N GLY A 59 -6.66 -1.86 -3.20
CA GLY A 59 -5.56 -1.78 -2.26
C GLY A 59 -5.99 -1.40 -0.85
N GLY A 60 -5.00 -1.15 0.00
CA GLY A 60 -5.28 -0.89 1.41
C GLY A 60 -4.05 -0.78 2.29
N MET A 61 -4.29 -0.65 3.60
CA MET A 61 -3.24 -0.47 4.59
C MET A 61 -2.52 -1.79 4.85
N ALA A 62 -1.20 -1.74 4.96
CA ALA A 62 -0.41 -2.87 5.42
C ALA A 62 -0.64 -3.13 6.91
N GLU A 63 -0.73 -4.40 7.28
CA GLU A 63 -0.75 -4.83 8.67
C GLU A 63 0.64 -4.74 9.33
N ALA A 64 0.70 -4.95 10.65
CA ALA A 64 1.95 -4.87 11.39
C ALA A 64 2.97 -5.91 10.91
N ASN A 65 4.12 -5.43 10.41
CA ASN A 65 5.20 -6.23 9.80
C ASN A 65 4.80 -6.95 8.50
N GLU A 66 3.67 -6.60 7.90
CA GLU A 66 3.29 -7.06 6.56
C GLU A 66 4.11 -6.30 5.50
N SER A 67 4.55 -7.01 4.46
CA SER A 67 5.22 -6.34 3.34
C SER A 67 4.19 -5.59 2.48
N PRO A 68 4.52 -4.45 1.86
CA PRO A 68 3.57 -3.75 0.99
C PRO A 68 3.03 -4.62 -0.15
N LEU A 69 3.85 -5.53 -0.70
CA LEU A 69 3.41 -6.43 -1.76
C LEU A 69 2.40 -7.47 -1.24
N ASP A 70 2.58 -7.99 -0.02
CA ASP A 70 1.65 -8.95 0.56
C ASP A 70 0.34 -8.27 0.96
N ALA A 71 0.39 -7.04 1.47
CA ALA A 71 -0.79 -6.21 1.70
C ALA A 71 -1.59 -6.03 0.41
N ALA A 72 -0.93 -5.59 -0.68
CA ALA A 72 -1.59 -5.46 -1.98
C ALA A 72 -2.21 -6.77 -2.48
N ARG A 73 -1.52 -7.91 -2.32
CA ARG A 73 -2.06 -9.23 -2.69
C ARG A 73 -3.27 -9.63 -1.84
N ARG A 74 -3.26 -9.32 -0.54
CA ARG A 74 -4.37 -9.57 0.38
C ARG A 74 -5.59 -8.75 -0.04
N GLU A 75 -5.41 -7.45 -0.18
CA GLU A 75 -6.48 -6.51 -0.54
C GLU A 75 -7.09 -6.84 -1.92
N VAL A 76 -6.26 -7.10 -2.94
CA VAL A 76 -6.76 -7.51 -4.27
C VAL A 76 -7.62 -8.78 -4.20
N ARG A 77 -7.25 -9.74 -3.36
CA ARG A 77 -8.04 -10.97 -3.16
C ARG A 77 -9.36 -10.68 -2.45
N GLU A 78 -9.34 -9.83 -1.42
CA GLU A 78 -10.52 -9.50 -0.62
C GLU A 78 -11.51 -8.62 -1.39
N GLU A 79 -11.03 -7.61 -2.11
CA GLU A 79 -11.86 -6.65 -2.82
C GLU A 79 -12.34 -7.16 -4.18
N LEU A 80 -11.49 -7.88 -4.93
CA LEU A 80 -11.76 -8.25 -6.32
C LEU A 80 -11.97 -9.75 -6.53
N ALA A 81 -11.72 -10.59 -5.51
CA ALA A 81 -11.67 -12.05 -5.64
C ALA A 81 -10.68 -12.54 -6.72
N VAL A 82 -9.59 -11.80 -6.92
CA VAL A 82 -8.52 -12.11 -7.89
C VAL A 82 -7.27 -12.60 -7.16
N ASP A 83 -6.70 -13.72 -7.60
CA ASP A 83 -5.38 -14.16 -7.11
C ASP A 83 -4.28 -13.57 -7.99
N TRP A 84 -3.84 -12.36 -7.63
CA TRP A 84 -2.78 -11.65 -8.33
C TRP A 84 -1.40 -12.03 -7.76
N PRO A 85 -0.46 -12.52 -8.58
CA PRO A 85 0.83 -13.00 -8.09
C PRO A 85 1.78 -11.88 -7.65
N GLY A 86 1.42 -10.60 -7.81
CA GLY A 86 2.32 -9.48 -7.63
C GLY A 86 2.96 -9.01 -8.94
N GLY A 87 3.38 -7.76 -8.98
CA GLY A 87 3.99 -7.12 -10.13
C GLY A 87 5.04 -6.09 -9.73
N PRO A 88 5.70 -5.45 -10.71
CA PRO A 88 6.73 -4.46 -10.43
C PRO A 88 6.17 -3.25 -9.66
N LEU A 89 6.99 -2.71 -8.75
CA LEU A 89 6.71 -1.43 -8.09
C LEU A 89 6.82 -0.30 -9.12
N LEU A 90 5.77 0.51 -9.26
CA LEU A 90 5.72 1.65 -10.15
C LEU A 90 6.19 2.92 -9.46
N THR A 91 5.69 3.18 -8.25
CA THR A 91 6.08 4.35 -7.46
C THR A 91 5.90 4.12 -5.96
N VAL A 92 6.61 4.91 -5.17
CA VAL A 92 6.33 5.11 -3.74
C VAL A 92 6.10 6.59 -3.55
N ASP A 93 4.91 6.95 -3.08
CA ASP A 93 4.59 8.33 -2.72
C ASP A 93 4.64 8.53 -1.22
N TRP A 94 5.07 9.72 -0.80
CA TRP A 94 4.99 10.13 0.59
C TRP A 94 3.83 11.10 0.76
N VAL A 95 2.88 10.71 1.59
CA VAL A 95 1.71 11.51 1.89
C VAL A 95 1.93 12.21 3.23
N ALA A 96 2.00 13.54 3.19
CA ALA A 96 2.14 14.38 4.37
C ALA A 96 0.97 14.17 5.35
N PRO A 97 1.16 14.46 6.66
CA PRO A 97 0.08 14.40 7.63
C PRO A 97 -1.09 15.29 7.20
N HIS A 98 -2.31 14.78 7.32
CA HIS A 98 -3.51 15.52 6.93
C HIS A 98 -4.74 15.05 7.73
N GLY A 99 -5.53 16.02 8.19
CA GLY A 99 -6.69 15.73 9.04
C GLY A 99 -6.28 14.91 10.28
N PRO A 100 -6.92 13.75 10.53
CA PRO A 100 -6.59 12.89 11.67
C PRO A 100 -5.42 11.93 11.41
N TRP A 101 -4.80 11.95 10.23
CA TRP A 101 -3.81 10.96 9.83
C TRP A 101 -2.37 11.49 9.93
N ASP A 102 -1.49 10.72 10.57
CA ASP A 102 -0.03 10.89 10.47
C ASP A 102 0.46 10.69 9.04
N ASP A 103 1.73 10.94 8.76
CA ASP A 103 2.27 10.71 7.43
C ASP A 103 2.35 9.22 7.05
N GLY A 104 2.41 8.97 5.75
CA GLY A 104 2.40 7.61 5.22
C GLY A 104 3.18 7.45 3.92
N LEU A 105 3.49 6.20 3.60
CA LEU A 105 4.06 5.78 2.33
C LEU A 105 3.01 4.96 1.57
N VAL A 106 2.76 5.33 0.32
CA VAL A 106 1.84 4.63 -0.58
C VAL A 106 2.66 3.93 -1.64
N PHE A 107 2.59 2.61 -1.68
CA PHE A 107 3.25 1.79 -2.69
C PHE A 107 2.27 1.49 -3.82
N LEU A 108 2.64 1.80 -5.06
CA LEU A 108 1.81 1.48 -6.22
C LEU A 108 2.47 0.38 -7.06
N PHE A 109 1.81 -0.75 -7.23
CA PHE A 109 2.30 -1.85 -8.04
C PHE A 109 1.57 -1.93 -9.39
N ASP A 110 2.25 -2.46 -10.41
CA ASP A 110 1.63 -2.80 -11.68
C ASP A 110 0.88 -4.12 -11.55
N GLY A 111 -0.44 -4.05 -11.68
CA GLY A 111 -1.32 -5.22 -11.68
C GLY A 111 -1.32 -5.99 -13.00
N GLY A 112 -0.83 -5.38 -14.07
CA GLY A 112 -0.94 -5.90 -15.43
C GLY A 112 -2.34 -5.73 -16.01
N VAL A 113 -2.73 -6.65 -16.88
CA VAL A 113 -4.02 -6.63 -17.57
C VAL A 113 -5.00 -7.60 -16.91
N LEU A 114 -6.12 -7.08 -16.42
CA LEU A 114 -7.27 -7.88 -16.00
C LEU A 114 -8.33 -7.80 -17.11
N PRO A 115 -8.73 -8.94 -17.70
CA PRO A 115 -9.79 -8.95 -18.70
C PRO A 115 -11.06 -8.30 -18.15
N GLY A 116 -11.74 -7.49 -18.96
CA GLY A 116 -12.92 -6.73 -18.51
C GLY A 116 -14.09 -7.58 -17.96
N THR A 117 -14.05 -8.90 -18.17
CA THR A 117 -15.02 -9.87 -17.62
C THR A 117 -14.62 -10.47 -16.27
N ALA A 118 -13.39 -10.23 -15.81
CA ALA A 118 -12.81 -10.88 -14.63
C ALA A 118 -13.08 -10.14 -13.31
N ALA A 119 -13.48 -8.86 -13.35
CA ALA A 119 -13.82 -8.09 -12.16
C ALA A 119 -15.33 -8.13 -11.88
N PRO A 120 -15.78 -8.64 -10.71
CA PRO A 120 -17.18 -8.58 -10.30
C PRO A 120 -17.55 -7.14 -9.90
N GLY A 121 -18.09 -6.37 -10.85
CA GLY A 121 -18.45 -4.97 -10.64
C GLY A 121 -18.24 -4.20 -11.93
N HIS A 122 -19.21 -3.41 -12.34
CA HIS A 122 -19.19 -2.78 -13.66
C HIS A 122 -17.97 -1.84 -13.76
N LEU A 123 -17.02 -2.16 -14.65
CA LEU A 123 -16.13 -1.17 -15.27
C LEU A 123 -17.01 -0.14 -15.98
N ARG A 124 -17.50 0.86 -15.24
CA ARG A 124 -18.24 1.95 -15.85
C ARG A 124 -17.20 2.85 -16.52
N PRO A 125 -17.28 3.11 -17.84
CA PRO A 125 -16.52 4.22 -18.41
C PRO A 125 -16.87 5.46 -17.59
N GLY A 126 -15.85 6.18 -17.10
CA GLY A 126 -16.00 7.26 -16.11
C GLY A 126 -17.21 8.13 -16.41
N VAL A 127 -18.28 7.94 -15.63
CA VAL A 127 -19.41 8.84 -15.63
C VAL A 127 -19.06 9.89 -14.59
N GLU A 128 -19.00 11.16 -15.01
CA GLU A 128 -18.90 12.29 -14.10
C GLU A 128 -19.92 12.12 -12.97
N ARG A 129 -19.46 12.21 -11.72
CA ARG A 129 -20.41 12.35 -10.60
C ARG A 129 -21.21 13.61 -10.87
N GLY A 130 -22.49 13.43 -11.23
CA GLY A 130 -23.43 14.53 -11.35
C GLY A 130 -23.35 15.37 -10.08
N SER A 131 -23.03 16.65 -10.25
CA SER A 131 -23.00 17.66 -9.20
C SER A 131 -24.37 17.72 -8.53
N GLY A 132 -24.50 17.02 -7.41
CA GLY A 132 -25.72 16.91 -6.64
C GLY A 132 -25.49 17.27 -5.18
N VAL A 133 -25.01 18.48 -4.93
CA VAL A 133 -25.17 19.13 -3.62
C VAL A 133 -26.30 20.15 -3.76
N PRO A 134 -27.51 19.90 -3.24
CA PRO A 134 -28.52 20.96 -3.11
C PRO A 134 -28.17 21.88 -1.91
N PRO A 135 -28.68 23.13 -1.90
CA PRO A 135 -28.17 24.23 -1.08
C PRO A 135 -28.26 24.03 0.43
#